data_AF-A0A1G2HWX9-F1
#
_entry.id   AF-A0A1G2HWX9-F1
#
_cell.length_a   1.000
_cell.length_b   1.000
_cell.length_c   1.000
_cell.angle_alpha   90.00
_cell.angle_beta   90.00
_cell.angle_gamma   90.00
#
_symmetry.space_group_name_H-M   'P 1'
#
loop_
_entity.id
_entity.type
_entity.pdbx_description
1 polymer ?
#
loop_
_entity_poly.entity_id
_entity_poly.type
_entity_poly.pdbx_seq_one_letter_code
_entity_poly.pdbx_strand_id
1 'polypeptide(L)'
;MKKSSIFSILIIGLGFASLASAQIQLPNPLGNVNDFATLLNNIANYVTGIIGLLAIIMFLWAGILFLTSAGNEQRITSAKKAVFYAIIGLAIALSGAGLIALVQVIITGNV
;
A
#
# COMPACT_ATOMS: atom_id res chain seq x y z
N MET A 1 53.95 17.90 -5.93
CA MET A 1 52.57 17.54 -5.50
C MET A 1 52.24 16.19 -6.11
N LYS A 2 52.11 15.13 -5.29
CA LYS A 2 52.01 13.73 -5.75
C LYS A 2 50.68 13.51 -6.47
N LYS A 3 50.72 13.04 -7.72
CA LYS A 3 49.55 12.78 -8.59
C LYS A 3 48.48 11.88 -7.94
N SER A 4 48.84 11.10 -6.91
CA SER A 4 47.91 10.25 -6.15
C SER A 4 46.86 11.04 -5.35
N SER A 5 47.15 12.25 -4.88
CA SER A 5 46.19 13.07 -4.11
C SER A 5 45.08 13.66 -4.97
N ILE A 6 45.35 13.87 -6.26
CA ILE A 6 44.37 14.41 -7.23
C ILE A 6 43.36 13.32 -7.60
N PHE A 7 43.81 12.06 -7.68
CA PHE A 7 42.95 10.92 -8.03
C PHE A 7 41.90 10.62 -6.96
N SER A 8 42.26 10.75 -5.67
CA SER A 8 41.30 10.58 -4.57
C SER A 8 40.25 11.70 -4.49
N ILE A 9 40.63 12.94 -4.81
CA ILE A 9 39.70 14.09 -4.86
C ILE A 9 38.70 13.91 -6.02
N LEU A 10 39.13 13.33 -7.14
CA LEU A 10 38.26 13.03 -8.28
C LEU A 10 37.20 11.96 -7.94
N ILE A 11 37.58 10.91 -7.20
CA ILE A 11 36.67 9.83 -6.79
C ILE A 11 35.61 10.34 -5.79
N ILE A 12 36.01 11.21 -4.85
CA ILE A 12 35.07 11.81 -3.89
C ILE A 12 34.13 12.80 -4.61
N GLY A 13 34.64 13.58 -5.57
CA GLY A 13 33.84 14.49 -6.39
C GLY A 13 32.80 13.77 -7.27
N LEU A 14 33.17 12.61 -7.84
CA LEU A 14 32.24 11.76 -8.62
C LEU A 14 31.17 11.10 -7.73
N GLY A 15 31.54 10.67 -6.51
CA GLY A 15 30.58 10.09 -5.56
C GLY A 15 29.56 11.12 -5.03
N PHE A 16 29.97 12.38 -4.87
CA PHE A 16 29.05 13.47 -4.50
C PHE A 16 28.11 13.86 -5.66
N ALA A 17 28.60 13.83 -6.91
CA ALA A 17 27.78 14.14 -8.08
C ALA A 17 26.66 13.10 -8.31
N SER A 18 26.89 11.81 -8.05
CA SER A 18 25.86 10.77 -8.22
C SER A 18 24.72 10.87 -7.22
N LEU A 19 24.97 11.46 -6.04
CA LEU A 19 23.93 11.73 -5.03
C LEU A 19 23.11 12.97 -5.38
N ALA A 20 23.73 13.98 -6.01
CA ALA A 20 23.06 15.21 -6.41
C ALA A 20 22.08 15.03 -7.59
N SER A 21 22.32 14.04 -8.47
CA SER A 21 21.41 13.71 -9.58
C SER A 21 20.32 12.70 -9.23
N ALA A 22 20.11 12.39 -7.94
CA ALA A 22 18.98 11.60 -7.49
C ALA A 22 17.69 12.42 -7.67
N GLN A 23 17.15 12.40 -8.88
CA GLN A 23 15.83 12.92 -9.19
C GLN A 23 14.83 12.18 -8.30
N ILE A 24 14.21 12.91 -7.36
CA ILE A 24 12.98 12.45 -6.73
C ILE A 24 11.88 12.65 -7.78
N GLN A 25 11.79 11.70 -8.71
CA GLN A 25 10.53 11.51 -9.40
C GLN A 25 9.55 11.10 -8.31
N LEU A 26 8.43 11.82 -8.25
CA LEU A 26 7.25 11.39 -7.52
C LEU A 26 6.39 10.63 -8.54
N PRO A 27 6.57 9.30 -8.72
CA PRO A 27 5.63 8.48 -9.44
C PRO A 27 4.21 8.85 -9.06
N ASN A 28 3.41 9.18 -10.08
CA ASN A 28 1.99 9.43 -9.87
C ASN A 28 1.38 8.18 -9.20
N PRO A 29 0.77 8.30 -8.01
CA PRO A 29 0.19 7.14 -7.31
C PRO A 29 -0.93 6.47 -8.11
N LEU A 30 -1.46 7.14 -9.14
CA LEU A 30 -2.48 6.63 -10.05
C LEU A 30 -1.92 6.15 -11.40
N GLY A 31 -0.59 6.16 -11.59
CA GLY A 31 0.06 5.69 -12.83
C GLY A 31 -0.28 6.52 -14.07
N ASN A 32 -0.01 5.94 -15.26
CA ASN A 32 -0.50 6.49 -16.53
C ASN A 32 -1.96 6.09 -16.71
N VAL A 33 -2.81 7.09 -16.99
CA VAL A 33 -4.25 6.91 -17.09
C VAL A 33 -4.65 7.17 -18.53
N ASN A 34 -4.69 6.11 -19.33
CA ASN A 34 -4.99 6.20 -20.76
C ASN A 34 -6.49 6.03 -21.03
N ASP A 35 -7.21 5.30 -20.18
CA ASP A 35 -8.63 5.01 -20.31
C ASP A 35 -9.38 5.12 -18.97
N PHE A 36 -10.69 5.35 -19.03
CA PHE A 36 -11.57 5.39 -17.85
C PHE A 36 -11.54 4.06 -17.06
N ALA A 37 -11.42 2.93 -17.76
CA ALA A 37 -11.28 1.60 -17.16
C ALA A 37 -9.97 1.47 -16.36
N THR A 38 -8.86 2.01 -16.88
CA THR A 38 -7.56 2.03 -16.20
C THR A 38 -7.57 2.97 -15.00
N LEU A 39 -8.24 4.11 -15.11
CA LEU A 39 -8.44 5.06 -14.00
C LEU A 39 -9.14 4.37 -12.82
N LEU A 40 -10.25 3.68 -13.10
CA LEU A 40 -11.01 2.97 -12.07
C LEU A 40 -10.19 1.85 -11.42
N ASN A 41 -9.42 1.11 -12.22
CA ASN A 41 -8.54 0.04 -11.72
C ASN A 41 -7.44 0.58 -10.80
N ASN A 42 -6.78 1.66 -11.20
CA ASN A 42 -5.69 2.24 -10.43
C ASN A 42 -6.20 2.82 -9.10
N ILE A 43 -7.35 3.51 -9.11
CA ILE A 43 -7.99 4.00 -7.88
C ILE A 43 -8.37 2.82 -6.98
N ALA A 44 -8.99 1.78 -7.54
CA ALA A 44 -9.42 0.65 -6.75
C ALA A 44 -8.26 -0.15 -6.16
N ASN A 45 -7.16 -0.34 -6.90
CA ASN A 45 -5.96 -0.99 -6.38
C ASN A 45 -5.34 -0.18 -5.24
N TYR A 46 -5.31 1.15 -5.40
CA TYR A 46 -4.82 2.05 -4.36
C TYR A 46 -5.68 1.98 -3.09
N VAL A 47 -7.00 2.03 -3.23
CA VAL A 47 -7.95 1.91 -2.11
C VAL A 47 -7.86 0.52 -1.47
N THR A 48 -7.81 -0.54 -2.26
CA THR A 48 -7.64 -1.92 -1.78
C THR A 48 -6.33 -2.09 -0.99
N GLY A 49 -5.25 -1.47 -1.44
CA GLY A 49 -3.97 -1.44 -0.72
C GLY A 49 -4.08 -0.76 0.66
N ILE A 50 -4.77 0.38 0.73
CA ILE A 50 -5.01 1.08 2.00
C ILE A 50 -5.89 0.24 2.93
N ILE A 51 -6.95 -0.38 2.41
CA ILE A 51 -7.81 -1.27 3.20
C ILE A 51 -7.03 -2.48 3.70
N GLY A 52 -6.16 -3.07 2.88
CA GLY A 52 -5.28 -4.17 3.28
C GLY A 52 -4.35 -3.80 4.43
N LEU A 53 -3.73 -2.62 4.36
CA LEU A 53 -2.90 -2.11 5.45
C LEU A 53 -3.71 -1.88 6.74
N LEU A 54 -4.89 -1.26 6.63
CA LEU A 54 -5.78 -1.04 7.76
C LEU A 54 -6.27 -2.36 8.38
N ALA A 55 -6.52 -3.38 7.56
CA ALA A 55 -6.92 -4.69 8.03
C ALA A 55 -5.85 -5.30 8.94
N ILE A 56 -4.57 -5.23 8.54
CA ILE A 56 -3.45 -5.74 9.35
C ILE A 56 -3.39 -5.04 10.71
N ILE A 57 -3.54 -3.71 10.73
CA ILE A 57 -3.54 -2.92 11.98
C ILE A 57 -4.71 -3.32 12.89
N MET A 58 -5.91 -3.48 12.32
CA MET A 58 -7.10 -3.91 13.07
C MET A 58 -6.96 -5.34 13.62
N PHE A 59 -6.36 -6.26 12.86
CA PHE A 59 -6.06 -7.61 13.33
C PHE A 59 -5.07 -7.60 14.50
N LEU A 60 -4.01 -6.81 14.42
CA LEU A 60 -3.04 -6.62 15.51
C LEU A 60 -3.73 -6.07 16.77
N TRP A 61 -4.53 -5.01 16.62
CA TRP A 61 -5.26 -4.41 17.73
C TRP A 61 -6.21 -5.42 18.37
N ALA A 62 -6.99 -6.13 17.57
CA ALA A 62 -7.93 -7.12 18.06
C ALA A 62 -7.22 -8.27 18.79
N GLY A 63 -6.07 -8.72 18.28
CA GLY A 63 -5.23 -9.72 18.93
C GLY A 63 -4.70 -9.27 20.29
N ILE A 64 -4.14 -8.06 20.38
CA ILE A 64 -3.66 -7.48 21.66
C ILE A 64 -4.82 -7.32 22.64
N LEU A 65 -5.97 -6.80 22.17
CA LEU A 65 -7.15 -6.63 23.01
C LEU A 65 -7.67 -7.98 23.52
N PHE A 66 -7.64 -9.02 22.70
CA PHE A 66 -8.05 -10.37 23.10
C PHE A 66 -7.09 -10.96 24.15
N LEU A 67 -5.78 -10.89 23.93
CA LEU A 67 -4.77 -11.40 24.87
C LEU A 67 -4.78 -10.64 26.21
N THR A 68 -4.98 -9.32 26.19
CA THR A 68 -4.99 -8.48 27.39
C THR A 68 -6.33 -8.48 28.14
N SER A 69 -7.35 -9.17 27.62
CA SER A 69 -8.69 -9.15 28.21
C SER A 69 -8.78 -9.83 29.58
N ALA A 70 -7.86 -10.72 29.95
CA ALA A 70 -7.74 -11.32 31.29
C ALA A 70 -9.07 -11.79 31.95
N GLY A 71 -10.05 -12.26 31.15
CA GLY A 71 -11.38 -12.68 31.63
C GLY A 71 -12.45 -11.60 31.73
N ASN A 72 -12.15 -10.35 31.38
CA ASN A 72 -13.15 -9.27 31.29
C ASN A 72 -14.02 -9.45 30.04
N GLU A 73 -15.28 -9.85 30.22
CA GLU A 73 -16.23 -10.10 29.13
C GLU A 73 -16.42 -8.91 28.18
N GLN A 74 -16.34 -7.68 28.69
CA GLN A 74 -16.53 -6.47 27.88
C GLN A 74 -15.36 -6.27 26.90
N ARG A 75 -14.14 -6.59 27.33
CA ARG A 75 -12.94 -6.55 26.49
C ARG A 75 -12.92 -7.69 25.47
N ILE A 76 -13.35 -8.89 25.87
CA ILE A 76 -13.50 -10.04 24.96
C ILE A 76 -14.55 -9.75 23.89
N THR A 77 -15.69 -9.16 24.25
CA THR A 77 -16.75 -8.80 23.31
C THR A 77 -16.26 -7.74 22.31
N SER A 78 -15.50 -6.75 22.79
CA SER A 78 -14.91 -5.72 21.94
C SER A 78 -13.88 -6.28 20.98
N ALA A 79 -13.03 -7.21 21.42
CA ALA A 79 -12.06 -7.91 20.57
C ALA A 79 -12.76 -8.74 19.48
N LYS A 80 -13.81 -9.49 19.84
CA LYS A 80 -14.61 -10.24 18.86
C LYS A 80 -15.23 -9.34 17.79
N LYS A 81 -15.79 -8.19 18.19
CA LYS A 81 -16.31 -7.19 17.24
C LYS A 81 -15.21 -6.66 16.33
N ALA A 82 -14.05 -6.31 16.88
CA ALA A 82 -12.93 -5.81 16.09
C ALA A 82 -12.47 -6.82 15.02
N VAL A 83 -12.37 -8.11 15.37
CA VAL A 83 -12.09 -9.18 14.41
C VAL A 83 -13.19 -9.27 13.34
N PHE A 84 -14.46 -9.20 13.75
CA PHE A 84 -15.60 -9.26 12.82
C PHE A 84 -15.54 -8.13 11.77
N TYR A 85 -15.26 -6.90 12.22
CA TYR A 85 -15.09 -5.77 11.31
C TYR A 85 -13.86 -5.90 10.41
N ALA A 86 -12.75 -6.45 10.92
CA ALA A 86 -11.56 -6.72 10.11
C ALA A 86 -11.85 -7.74 8.99
N ILE A 87 -12.61 -8.81 9.29
CA ILE A 87 -13.03 -9.81 8.31
C ILE A 87 -13.95 -9.19 7.25
N ILE A 88 -14.93 -8.39 7.67
CA ILE A 88 -15.84 -7.69 6.73
C ILE A 88 -15.05 -6.73 5.82
N GLY A 89 -14.12 -5.96 6.37
CA GLY A 89 -13.27 -5.06 5.58
C GLY A 89 -12.44 -5.81 4.53
N LEU A 90 -11.88 -6.96 4.90
CA LEU A 90 -11.15 -7.82 3.97
C LEU A 90 -12.07 -8.43 2.90
N ALA A 91 -13.28 -8.88 3.29
CA ALA A 91 -14.27 -9.41 2.36
C ALA A 91 -14.69 -8.37 1.32
N ILE A 92 -14.89 -7.11 1.74
CA ILE A 92 -15.21 -5.99 0.84
C ILE A 92 -14.04 -5.71 -0.10
N ALA A 93 -12.81 -5.68 0.39
CA ALA A 93 -11.61 -5.47 -0.43
C ALA A 93 -11.48 -6.52 -1.54
N LEU A 94 -11.69 -7.80 -1.19
CA LEU A 94 -11.67 -8.90 -2.16
C LEU A 94 -12.85 -8.86 -3.14
N SER A 95 -14.05 -8.48 -2.68
CA SER A 95 -15.24 -8.38 -3.52
C SER A 95 -15.17 -7.20 -4.49
N GLY A 96 -14.54 -6.09 -4.08
CA GLY A 96 -14.33 -4.92 -4.91
C GLY A 96 -13.58 -5.25 -6.20
N ALA A 97 -12.51 -6.04 -6.09
CA ALA A 97 -11.73 -6.51 -7.25
C ALA A 97 -12.60 -7.23 -8.31
N GLY A 98 -13.55 -8.06 -7.87
CA GLY A 98 -14.47 -8.76 -8.77
C GLY A 98 -15.49 -7.83 -9.45
N LEU A 99 -16.00 -6.83 -8.72
CA LEU A 99 -16.94 -5.86 -9.29
C LEU A 99 -16.27 -4.97 -10.35
N ILE A 100 -15.02 -4.59 -10.15
CA ILE A 100 -14.26 -3.78 -11.12
C ILE A 100 -14.03 -4.56 -12.40
N ALA A 101 -13.67 -5.85 -12.28
CA ALA A 101 -13.53 -6.73 -13.43
C ALA A 101 -14.84 -6.83 -14.24
N LEU A 102 -15.99 -6.94 -13.56
CA LEU A 102 -17.30 -6.96 -14.21
C LEU A 102 -17.60 -5.64 -14.94
N VAL A 103 -17.32 -4.50 -14.29
CA VAL A 103 -17.52 -3.17 -14.91
C VAL A 103 -16.60 -2.99 -16.13
N GLN A 104 -15.36 -3.48 -16.07
CA GLN A 104 -14.44 -3.44 -17.20
C GLN A 104 -14.94 -4.25 -18.39
N VAL A 105 -15.50 -5.45 -18.17
CA VAL A 105 -16.09 -6.29 -19.22
C VAL A 105 -17.25 -5.57 -19.91
N ILE A 106 -18.12 -4.91 -19.14
CA ILE A 106 -19.29 -4.21 -19.67
C ILE A 106 -18.89 -2.96 -20.47
N ILE A 107 -17.88 -2.21 -20.02
CA ILE A 107 -17.46 -0.95 -20.66
C ILE A 107 -16.54 -1.20 -21.87
N THR A 108 -15.64 -2.18 -21.78
CA THR A 108 -14.65 -2.45 -22.83
C THR A 108 -15.24 -3.33 -23.95
N GLY A 109 -16.32 -4.07 -23.68
CA GLY A 109 -17.01 -4.89 -24.67
C GLY A 109 -16.19 -6.06 -25.21
N ASN A 110 -15.07 -6.40 -24.59
CA ASN A 110 -14.19 -7.49 -24.99
C ASN A 110 -14.26 -8.63 -23.97
N VAL A 111 -14.78 -9.78 -24.41
CA VAL A 111 -14.57 -11.08 -23.74
C VAL A 111 -13.11 -11.51 -23.84
#